data_AF-A0A382VL88-F1
#
_entry.id   AF-A0A382VL88-F1
#
_cell.length_a   1.000
_cell.length_b   1.000
_cell.length_c   1.000
_cell.angle_alpha   90.00
_cell.angle_beta   90.00
_cell.angle_gamma   90.00
#
_symmetry.space_group_name_H-M   'P 1'
#
loop_
_entity.id
_entity.type
_entity.pdbx_description
1 polymer ?
#
loop_
_entity_poly.entity_id
_entity_poly.type
_entity_poly.pdbx_seq_one_letter_code
_entity_poly.pdbx_strand_id
1 'polypeptide(L)'
;MSSREKLMDSPPGSTCLLDGESFLDSVRDGREVWYDGEKVRDVTTHPAFRNSAKNVARLYDALHDPDFSSALTCMDRNGIHTHRFFTPSYSAAELLAARDAIAIWQRMTYGWMGRTPDYKAAFMAQLAEGYDFYEPFGENALNWYRKYAAQGLFLNHVLVDPPVDRNRPHHEGTDVFVNVTHDDDRGIYVSGAKMAATGSVL
;
A
#
# COMPACT_ATOMS: atom_id res chain seq x y z
N MET A 1 1.89 -5.33 29.10
CA MET A 1 1.97 -5.99 27.78
C MET A 1 1.82 -4.93 26.73
N SER A 2 2.85 -4.77 25.91
CA SER A 2 2.94 -3.68 24.92
C SER A 2 1.97 -3.95 23.77
N SER A 3 1.35 -2.91 23.21
CA SER A 3 0.47 -2.99 22.02
C SER A 3 1.12 -3.72 20.82
N ARG A 4 2.44 -3.90 20.86
CA ARG A 4 3.25 -4.65 19.89
C ARG A 4 3.11 -6.18 19.99
N GLU A 5 2.76 -6.71 21.16
CA GLU A 5 2.61 -8.17 21.40
C GLU A 5 1.23 -8.69 20.98
N LYS A 6 0.21 -7.82 20.88
CA LYS A 6 -1.14 -8.20 20.43
C LYS A 6 -1.27 -8.43 18.92
N LEU A 7 -0.28 -8.02 18.12
CA LEU A 7 -0.36 -8.09 16.65
C LEU A 7 0.21 -9.40 16.07
N MET A 8 0.97 -10.17 16.86
CA MET A 8 1.69 -11.36 16.38
C MET A 8 1.03 -12.70 16.78
N ASP A 9 -0.02 -12.67 17.60
CA ASP A 9 -0.62 -13.88 18.19
C ASP A 9 -2.12 -14.04 17.87
N SER A 10 -2.60 -13.33 16.85
CA SER A 10 -3.99 -13.44 16.43
C SER A 10 -4.20 -14.65 15.51
N PRO A 11 -5.18 -15.54 15.78
CA PRO A 11 -5.54 -16.62 14.86
C PRO A 11 -5.99 -16.04 13.51
N PRO A 12 -6.02 -16.84 12.43
CA PRO A 12 -6.51 -16.39 11.13
C PRO A 12 -7.97 -15.94 11.28
N GLY A 13 -8.17 -14.64 11.48
CA GLY A 13 -9.43 -14.08 11.98
C GLY A 13 -9.36 -12.69 12.63
N SER A 14 -8.19 -12.08 12.89
CA SER A 14 -8.11 -10.70 13.44
C SER A 14 -7.40 -9.65 12.57
N THR A 15 -7.15 -9.93 11.29
CA THR A 15 -6.76 -8.92 10.30
C THR A 15 -8.01 -8.43 9.58
N CYS A 16 -8.63 -7.38 10.13
CA CYS A 16 -9.81 -6.76 9.54
C CYS A 16 -9.39 -5.67 8.53
N LEU A 17 -10.25 -5.45 7.55
CA LEU A 17 -10.17 -4.35 6.61
C LEU A 17 -10.19 -3.03 7.39
N LEU A 18 -9.19 -2.17 7.19
CA LEU A 18 -9.07 -0.92 7.94
C LEU A 18 -10.30 -0.02 7.71
N ASP A 19 -10.71 0.70 8.76
CA ASP A 19 -11.58 1.88 8.66
C ASP A 19 -10.74 3.17 8.65
N GLY A 20 -11.38 4.33 8.55
CA GLY A 20 -10.68 5.61 8.46
C GLY A 20 -9.86 5.94 9.72
N GLU A 21 -10.36 5.62 10.90
CA GLU A 21 -9.65 5.85 12.17
C GLU A 21 -8.42 4.93 12.26
N SER A 22 -8.59 3.64 11.98
CA SER A 22 -7.50 2.67 11.97
C SER A 22 -6.42 3.01 10.94
N PHE A 23 -6.81 3.54 9.76
CA PHE A 23 -5.86 4.05 8.78
C PHE A 23 -5.06 5.24 9.32
N LEU A 24 -5.73 6.25 9.90
CA LEU A 24 -5.04 7.42 10.46
C LEU A 24 -4.10 7.05 11.60
N ASP A 25 -4.49 6.10 12.45
CA ASP A 25 -3.63 5.59 13.51
C ASP A 25 -2.43 4.81 12.95
N SER A 26 -2.62 4.04 11.88
CA SER A 26 -1.53 3.27 11.24
C SER A 26 -0.38 4.15 10.72
N VAL A 27 -0.65 5.42 10.42
CA VAL A 27 0.34 6.35 9.89
C VAL A 27 0.97 7.26 10.95
N ARG A 28 0.59 7.10 12.23
CA ARG A 28 1.25 7.72 13.40
C ARG A 28 2.36 6.81 13.95
N ASP A 29 3.23 6.37 13.08
CA ASP A 29 4.21 5.30 13.31
C ASP A 29 5.64 5.81 13.61
N GLY A 30 5.85 7.13 13.60
CA GLY A 30 7.17 7.73 13.77
C GLY A 30 8.01 7.77 12.48
N ARG A 31 7.40 7.58 11.30
CA ARG A 31 8.03 7.77 9.99
C ARG A 31 8.86 9.04 9.90
N GLU A 32 9.96 8.96 9.18
CA GLU A 32 10.85 10.09 8.99
C GLU A 32 10.48 10.87 7.73
N VAL A 33 9.75 11.97 7.92
CA VAL A 33 9.31 12.87 6.85
C VAL A 33 9.85 14.27 7.13
N TRP A 34 10.43 14.87 6.10
CA TRP A 34 10.95 16.24 6.15
C TRP A 34 10.17 17.12 5.17
N TYR A 35 9.73 18.29 5.61
CA TYR A 35 9.00 19.27 4.80
C TYR A 35 9.41 20.68 5.20
N ASP A 36 9.73 21.52 4.21
CA ASP A 36 10.15 22.91 4.42
C ASP A 36 11.29 23.08 5.46
N GLY A 37 12.27 22.17 5.41
CA GLY A 37 13.42 22.17 6.32
C GLY A 37 13.18 21.59 7.71
N GLU A 38 11.94 21.22 8.06
CA GLU A 38 11.59 20.70 9.38
C GLU A 38 11.13 19.23 9.33
N LYS A 39 11.38 18.50 10.42
CA LYS A 39 10.87 17.13 10.60
C LYS A 39 9.39 17.18 10.97
N VAL A 40 8.57 16.49 10.18
CA VAL A 40 7.15 16.30 10.43
C VAL A 40 6.97 15.28 11.55
N ARG A 41 6.38 15.68 12.67
CA ARG A 41 6.15 14.80 13.82
C ARG A 41 4.95 13.86 13.65
N ASP A 42 3.91 14.33 12.97
CA ASP A 42 2.67 13.60 12.75
C ASP A 42 2.00 14.07 11.45
N VAL A 43 1.95 13.18 10.46
CA VAL A 43 1.39 13.47 9.13
C VAL A 43 -0.13 13.67 9.15
N THR A 44 -0.82 13.14 10.18
CA THR A 44 -2.28 13.27 10.31
C THR A 44 -2.72 14.64 10.79
N THR A 45 -1.83 15.39 11.46
CA THR A 45 -2.11 16.71 12.02
C THR A 45 -1.32 17.83 11.32
N HIS A 46 -0.20 17.51 10.66
CA HIS A 46 0.63 18.49 9.97
C HIS A 46 -0.14 19.24 8.85
N PRO A 47 -0.09 20.59 8.77
CA PRO A 47 -0.88 21.38 7.82
C PRO A 47 -0.73 20.97 6.35
N ALA A 48 0.45 20.53 5.93
CA ALA A 48 0.71 20.11 4.55
C ALA A 48 0.04 18.78 4.16
N PHE A 49 -0.32 17.92 5.12
CA PHE A 49 -0.73 16.53 4.84
C PHE A 49 -2.08 16.14 5.44
N ARG A 50 -2.51 16.79 6.53
CA ARG A 50 -3.70 16.40 7.31
C ARG A 50 -4.98 16.22 6.50
N ASN A 51 -5.19 17.07 5.48
CA ASN A 51 -6.39 16.98 4.65
C ASN A 51 -6.30 15.84 3.63
N SER A 52 -5.11 15.57 3.09
CA SER A 52 -4.87 14.39 2.25
C SER A 52 -5.07 13.11 3.04
N ALA A 53 -4.53 13.04 4.27
CA ALA A 53 -4.75 11.91 5.18
C ALA A 53 -6.25 11.67 5.44
N LYS A 54 -7.00 12.74 5.76
CA LYS A 54 -8.46 12.66 5.96
C LYS A 54 -9.21 12.22 4.69
N ASN A 55 -8.79 12.67 3.51
CA ASN A 55 -9.41 12.21 2.26
C ASN A 55 -9.20 10.72 2.02
N VAL A 56 -8.00 10.19 2.31
CA VAL A 56 -7.76 8.74 2.25
C VAL A 56 -8.56 8.00 3.31
N ALA A 57 -8.63 8.51 4.55
CA ALA A 57 -9.43 7.91 5.62
C ALA A 57 -10.91 7.71 5.22
N ARG A 58 -11.50 8.67 4.49
CA ARG A 58 -12.87 8.55 3.99
C ARG A 58 -13.07 7.39 3.01
N LEU A 59 -12.03 7.01 2.25
CA LEU A 59 -12.08 5.85 1.35
C LEU A 59 -12.18 4.55 2.15
N TYR A 60 -11.45 4.48 3.27
CA TYR A 60 -11.52 3.35 4.21
C TYR A 60 -12.88 3.28 4.91
N ASP A 61 -13.43 4.40 5.39
CA ASP A 61 -14.77 4.44 5.97
C ASP A 61 -15.85 3.91 5.00
N ALA A 62 -15.73 4.22 3.71
CA ALA A 62 -16.68 3.76 2.69
C ALA A 62 -16.70 2.23 2.52
N LEU A 63 -15.64 1.51 2.89
CA LEU A 63 -15.63 0.05 2.87
C LEU A 63 -16.64 -0.55 3.85
N HIS A 64 -17.01 0.20 4.88
CA HIS A 64 -17.91 -0.22 5.97
C HIS A 64 -19.28 0.46 5.92
N ASP A 65 -19.43 1.49 5.09
CA ASP A 65 -20.69 2.22 4.91
C ASP A 65 -21.74 1.32 4.21
N PRO A 66 -22.94 1.12 4.78
CA PRO A 66 -24.00 0.31 4.18
C PRO A 66 -24.38 0.72 2.75
N ASP A 67 -24.24 2.00 2.40
CA ASP A 67 -24.59 2.52 1.07
C ASP A 67 -23.53 2.18 0.00
N PHE A 68 -22.29 1.91 0.42
CA PHE A 68 -21.16 1.66 -0.50
C PHE A 68 -20.57 0.25 -0.41
N SER A 69 -20.58 -0.38 0.77
CA SER A 69 -19.82 -1.59 1.08
C SER A 69 -20.12 -2.76 0.13
N SER A 70 -21.39 -2.95 -0.26
CA SER A 70 -21.79 -4.01 -1.19
C SER A 70 -21.20 -3.84 -2.60
N ALA A 71 -21.01 -2.59 -3.03
CA ALA A 71 -20.40 -2.26 -4.31
C ALA A 71 -18.86 -2.23 -4.23
N LEU A 72 -18.29 -1.85 -3.07
CA LEU A 72 -16.85 -1.72 -2.88
C LEU A 72 -16.14 -3.02 -2.50
N THR A 73 -16.81 -3.95 -1.81
CA THR A 73 -16.16 -5.11 -1.20
C THR A 73 -16.65 -6.45 -1.77
N CYS A 74 -15.84 -7.49 -1.59
CA CYS A 74 -16.22 -8.88 -1.83
C CYS A 74 -15.42 -9.83 -0.94
N MET A 75 -15.81 -11.11 -0.94
CA MET A 75 -14.99 -12.19 -0.41
C MET A 75 -14.11 -12.73 -1.53
N ASP A 76 -12.80 -12.82 -1.32
CA ASP A 76 -11.89 -13.46 -2.27
C ASP A 76 -12.02 -15.00 -2.22
N ARG A 77 -11.29 -15.71 -3.10
CA ARG A 77 -11.30 -17.19 -3.14
C ARG A 77 -10.66 -17.86 -1.92
N ASN A 78 -9.92 -17.12 -1.11
CA ASN A 78 -9.27 -17.60 0.11
C ASN A 78 -10.05 -17.26 1.38
N GLY A 79 -11.25 -16.66 1.25
CA GLY A 79 -12.08 -16.27 2.40
C GLY A 79 -11.65 -14.94 3.05
N ILE A 80 -10.93 -14.07 2.31
CA ILE A 80 -10.54 -12.73 2.74
C ILE A 80 -11.61 -11.73 2.26
N HIS A 81 -12.22 -11.01 3.21
CA HIS A 81 -13.10 -9.88 2.89
C HIS A 81 -12.24 -8.64 2.58
N THR A 82 -12.38 -8.09 1.37
CA THR A 82 -11.52 -6.98 0.90
C THR A 82 -12.23 -6.13 -0.16
N HIS A 83 -11.58 -5.03 -0.58
CA HIS A 83 -12.04 -4.21 -1.70
C HIS A 83 -11.99 -5.01 -3.02
N ARG A 84 -12.98 -4.85 -3.91
CA ARG A 84 -13.10 -5.67 -5.14
C ARG A 84 -11.88 -5.67 -6.05
N PHE A 85 -11.11 -4.58 -6.07
CA PHE A 85 -9.88 -4.48 -6.86
C PHE A 85 -8.62 -4.99 -6.13
N PHE A 86 -8.74 -5.45 -4.88
CA PHE A 86 -7.62 -5.96 -4.07
C PHE A 86 -7.48 -7.49 -4.19
N THR A 87 -8.36 -8.14 -4.95
CA THR A 87 -8.34 -9.58 -5.28
C THR A 87 -8.24 -9.76 -6.80
N PRO A 88 -7.65 -10.88 -7.29
CA PRO A 88 -7.77 -11.24 -8.69
C PRO A 88 -9.23 -11.31 -9.15
N SER A 89 -9.46 -10.93 -10.41
CA SER A 89 -10.72 -11.16 -11.11
C SER A 89 -10.59 -12.35 -12.04
N TYR A 90 -11.54 -13.27 -11.98
CA TYR A 90 -11.56 -14.53 -12.74
C TYR A 90 -12.67 -14.58 -13.78
N SER A 91 -13.39 -13.47 -13.96
CA SER A 91 -14.41 -13.32 -15.01
C SER A 91 -14.50 -11.86 -15.47
N ALA A 92 -15.08 -11.64 -16.65
CA ALA A 92 -15.37 -10.29 -17.14
C ALA A 92 -16.32 -9.52 -16.22
N ALA A 93 -17.26 -10.22 -15.56
CA ALA A 93 -18.17 -9.64 -14.60
C ALA A 93 -17.43 -9.13 -13.35
N GLU A 94 -16.46 -9.88 -12.84
CA GLU A 94 -15.62 -9.45 -11.72
C GLU A 94 -14.75 -8.25 -12.08
N LEU A 95 -14.18 -8.22 -13.29
CA LEU A 95 -13.44 -7.06 -13.78
C LEU A 95 -14.31 -5.80 -13.88
N LEU A 96 -15.56 -5.93 -14.35
CA LEU A 96 -16.51 -4.82 -14.40
C LEU A 96 -16.88 -4.33 -12.99
N ALA A 97 -17.10 -5.24 -12.05
CA ALA A 97 -17.39 -4.89 -10.66
C ALA A 97 -16.18 -4.20 -9.98
N ALA A 98 -14.95 -4.64 -10.28
CA ALA A 98 -13.75 -3.98 -9.80
C ALA A 98 -13.57 -2.58 -10.40
N ARG A 99 -13.88 -2.40 -11.70
CA ARG A 99 -13.93 -1.07 -12.35
C ARG A 99 -14.90 -0.15 -11.64
N ASP A 100 -16.10 -0.64 -11.32
CA ASP A 100 -17.12 0.14 -10.62
C ASP A 100 -16.65 0.53 -9.22
N ALA A 101 -16.01 -0.38 -8.47
CA ALA A 101 -15.43 -0.08 -7.16
C ALA A 101 -14.34 1.01 -7.23
N ILE A 102 -13.41 0.93 -8.19
CA ILE A 102 -12.42 2.00 -8.46
C ILE A 102 -13.15 3.32 -8.72
N ALA A 103 -14.18 3.32 -9.58
CA ALA A 103 -14.90 4.53 -9.93
C ALA A 103 -15.61 5.16 -8.72
N ILE A 104 -16.12 4.37 -7.77
CA ILE A 104 -16.71 4.88 -6.52
C ILE A 104 -15.65 5.63 -5.72
N TRP A 105 -14.51 5.02 -5.41
CA TRP A 105 -13.42 5.68 -4.68
C TRP A 105 -12.90 6.93 -5.40
N GLN A 106 -12.74 6.86 -6.73
CA GLN A 106 -12.29 8.03 -7.49
C GLN A 106 -13.31 9.17 -7.47
N ARG A 107 -14.62 8.90 -7.44
CA ARG A 107 -15.65 9.95 -7.30
C ARG A 107 -15.58 10.66 -5.95
N MET A 108 -15.20 9.96 -4.87
CA MET A 108 -15.05 10.56 -3.55
C MET A 108 -13.91 11.58 -3.48
N THR A 109 -12.90 11.42 -4.35
CA THR A 109 -11.78 12.37 -4.49
C THR A 109 -11.91 13.28 -5.73
N TYR A 110 -13.06 13.22 -6.40
CA TYR A 110 -13.34 13.88 -7.68
C TYR A 110 -12.27 13.63 -8.76
N GLY A 111 -11.59 12.48 -8.71
CA GLY A 111 -10.55 12.07 -9.65
C GLY A 111 -9.20 12.78 -9.47
N TRP A 112 -9.00 13.56 -8.41
CA TRP A 112 -7.75 14.31 -8.19
C TRP A 112 -6.65 13.46 -7.53
N MET A 113 -7.02 12.42 -6.78
CA MET A 113 -6.04 11.56 -6.09
C MET A 113 -5.72 10.31 -6.93
N GLY A 114 -4.74 10.42 -7.83
CA GLY A 114 -4.33 9.31 -8.71
C GLY A 114 -3.45 8.22 -8.07
N ARG A 115 -3.19 8.32 -6.76
CA ARG A 115 -2.38 7.37 -5.97
C ARG A 115 -3.10 6.97 -4.68
N THR A 116 -4.40 6.70 -4.79
CA THR A 116 -5.20 6.09 -3.72
C THR A 116 -4.82 4.62 -3.52
N PRO A 117 -5.24 3.97 -2.41
CA PRO A 117 -4.81 2.61 -2.08
C PRO A 117 -5.08 1.56 -3.19
N ASP A 118 -6.14 1.73 -3.96
CA ASP A 118 -6.52 0.86 -5.10
C ASP A 118 -5.49 0.87 -6.23
N TYR A 119 -4.66 1.91 -6.36
CA TYR A 119 -3.67 1.98 -7.45
C TYR A 119 -2.66 0.81 -7.42
N LYS A 120 -2.14 0.45 -6.24
CA LYS A 120 -1.20 -0.67 -6.11
C LYS A 120 -1.87 -2.03 -5.97
N ALA A 121 -3.19 -2.05 -5.85
CA ALA A 121 -3.97 -3.28 -5.72
C ALA A 121 -3.79 -4.20 -6.94
N ALA A 122 -3.63 -3.65 -8.14
CA ALA A 122 -3.36 -4.44 -9.34
C ALA A 122 -2.09 -5.29 -9.25
N PHE A 123 -1.01 -4.76 -8.65
CA PHE A 123 0.24 -5.51 -8.44
C PHE A 123 0.07 -6.55 -7.33
N MET A 124 -0.55 -6.15 -6.21
CA MET A 124 -0.66 -7.01 -5.04
C MET A 124 -1.64 -8.17 -5.26
N ALA A 125 -2.75 -7.94 -5.96
CA ALA A 125 -3.69 -8.99 -6.34
C ALA A 125 -3.02 -10.06 -7.22
N GLN A 126 -2.12 -9.66 -8.14
CA GLN A 126 -1.38 -10.60 -8.98
C GLN A 126 -0.52 -11.58 -8.16
N LEU A 127 -0.06 -11.20 -6.97
CA LEU A 127 0.72 -12.10 -6.11
C LEU A 127 -0.07 -13.31 -5.61
N ALA A 128 -1.41 -13.26 -5.61
CA ALA A 128 -2.23 -14.41 -5.22
C ALA A 128 -2.12 -15.59 -6.20
N GLU A 129 -1.98 -15.29 -7.49
CA GLU A 129 -2.01 -16.27 -8.58
C GLU A 129 -0.64 -16.45 -9.27
N GLY A 130 0.22 -15.43 -9.23
CA GLY A 130 1.55 -15.43 -9.86
C GLY A 130 2.70 -15.50 -8.86
N TYR A 131 2.47 -16.09 -7.68
CA TYR A 131 3.50 -16.21 -6.64
C TYR A 131 4.67 -17.12 -7.07
N ASP A 132 4.41 -18.12 -7.91
CA ASP A 132 5.36 -19.08 -8.45
C ASP A 132 6.46 -18.42 -9.31
N PHE A 133 6.15 -17.29 -9.95
CA PHE A 133 7.15 -16.46 -10.64
C PHE A 133 8.27 -15.98 -9.70
N TYR A 134 8.01 -15.87 -8.40
CA TYR A 134 8.93 -15.30 -7.43
C TYR A 134 9.81 -16.33 -6.71
N GLU A 135 9.81 -17.60 -7.10
CA GLU A 135 10.65 -18.64 -6.46
C GLU A 135 12.14 -18.21 -6.37
N PRO A 136 12.82 -18.41 -5.22
CA PRO A 136 12.39 -19.16 -4.03
C PRO A 136 11.52 -18.37 -3.04
N PHE A 137 11.06 -17.17 -3.39
CA PHE A 137 10.29 -16.25 -2.54
C PHE A 137 8.77 -16.32 -2.76
N GLY A 138 8.24 -17.38 -3.36
CA GLY A 138 6.80 -17.52 -3.64
C GLY A 138 5.94 -17.45 -2.37
N GLU A 139 6.41 -18.02 -1.26
CA GLU A 139 5.72 -17.92 0.03
C GLU A 139 5.64 -16.48 0.54
N ASN A 140 6.69 -15.68 0.33
CA ASN A 140 6.67 -14.26 0.68
C ASN A 140 5.65 -13.49 -0.17
N ALA A 141 5.54 -13.79 -1.46
CA ALA A 141 4.53 -13.19 -2.33
C ALA A 141 3.10 -13.48 -1.84
N LEU A 142 2.80 -14.75 -1.50
CA LEU A 142 1.51 -15.14 -0.92
C LEU A 142 1.22 -14.47 0.42
N ASN A 143 2.21 -14.39 1.30
CA ASN A 143 2.06 -13.75 2.61
C ASN A 143 1.81 -12.23 2.48
N TRP A 144 2.47 -11.58 1.52
CA TRP A 144 2.21 -10.19 1.19
C TRP A 144 0.80 -9.97 0.64
N TYR A 145 0.31 -10.83 -0.25
CA TYR A 145 -1.08 -10.77 -0.72
C TYR A 145 -2.08 -10.88 0.43
N ARG A 146 -1.93 -11.92 1.28
CA ARG A 146 -2.85 -12.16 2.41
C ARG A 146 -2.93 -10.96 3.35
N LYS A 147 -1.79 -10.40 3.73
CA LYS A 147 -1.72 -9.21 4.59
C LYS A 147 -2.32 -7.98 3.91
N TYR A 148 -1.96 -7.75 2.65
CA TYR A 148 -2.41 -6.59 1.87
C TYR A 148 -3.93 -6.58 1.69
N ALA A 149 -4.49 -7.69 1.23
CA ALA A 149 -5.91 -7.82 0.96
C ALA A 149 -6.72 -7.76 2.27
N ALA A 150 -6.29 -8.46 3.32
CA ALA A 150 -7.04 -8.52 4.58
C ALA A 150 -7.12 -7.17 5.31
N GLN A 151 -6.09 -6.32 5.19
CA GLN A 151 -6.09 -4.99 5.84
C GLN A 151 -6.49 -3.86 4.87
N GLY A 152 -6.52 -4.11 3.56
CA GLY A 152 -6.66 -3.04 2.58
C GLY A 152 -5.48 -2.07 2.60
N LEU A 153 -4.24 -2.58 2.74
CA LEU A 153 -3.05 -1.75 2.96
C LEU A 153 -2.86 -0.68 1.87
N PHE A 154 -2.46 0.53 2.29
CA PHE A 154 -2.03 1.57 1.37
C PHE A 154 -0.55 1.39 1.02
N LEU A 155 -0.27 0.82 -0.15
CA LEU A 155 1.08 0.70 -0.67
C LEU A 155 1.32 1.67 -1.82
N ASN A 156 2.56 2.14 -1.95
CA ASN A 156 3.05 2.84 -3.12
C ASN A 156 4.25 2.08 -3.72
N HIS A 157 4.55 2.35 -4.99
CA HIS A 157 5.81 1.97 -5.61
C HIS A 157 6.72 3.19 -5.79
N VAL A 158 8.04 3.00 -5.68
CA VAL A 158 9.00 4.05 -5.98
C VAL A 158 10.07 3.48 -6.91
N LEU A 159 9.89 3.71 -8.21
CA LEU A 159 10.64 3.01 -9.26
C LEU A 159 11.65 3.90 -9.98
N VAL A 160 11.32 5.19 -10.17
CA VAL A 160 12.12 6.11 -10.97
C VAL A 160 13.41 6.46 -10.23
N ASP A 161 14.55 6.20 -10.86
CA ASP A 161 15.86 6.58 -10.36
C ASP A 161 16.08 8.10 -10.38
N PRO A 162 16.83 8.66 -9.41
CA PRO A 162 17.25 10.05 -9.45
C PRO A 162 18.04 10.38 -10.73
N PRO A 163 17.96 11.61 -11.25
CA PRO A 163 18.77 12.02 -12.38
C PRO A 163 20.21 12.12 -11.89
N VAL A 164 21.05 11.22 -12.38
CA VAL A 164 22.51 11.30 -12.26
C VAL A 164 23.10 11.90 -13.55
N ASP A 165 24.39 12.22 -13.54
CA ASP A 165 25.10 12.69 -14.73
C ASP A 165 24.91 11.70 -15.89
N ARG A 166 24.17 12.12 -16.92
CA ARG A 166 23.84 11.32 -18.10
C ARG A 166 25.06 10.99 -18.96
N ASN A 167 26.19 11.65 -18.73
CA ASN A 167 27.44 11.35 -19.42
C ASN A 167 28.21 10.18 -18.79
N ARG A 168 27.77 9.66 -17.64
CA ARG A 168 28.37 8.51 -16.98
C ARG A 168 27.54 7.23 -17.25
N PRO A 169 28.17 6.06 -17.41
CA PRO A 169 27.47 4.79 -17.48
C PRO A 169 26.57 4.56 -16.26
N HIS A 170 25.37 4.01 -16.47
CA HIS A 170 24.38 3.79 -15.40
C HIS A 170 24.90 2.93 -14.24
N HIS A 171 25.84 2.02 -14.49
CA HIS A 171 26.44 1.17 -13.45
C HIS A 171 27.45 1.92 -12.56
N GLU A 172 27.81 3.17 -12.90
CA GLU A 172 28.70 4.01 -12.08
C GLU A 172 27.95 4.90 -11.07
N GLY A 173 26.61 4.96 -11.14
CA GLY A 173 25.75 5.70 -10.20
C GLY A 173 25.31 4.87 -8.99
N THR A 174 26.08 3.84 -8.63
CA THR A 174 25.74 2.91 -7.54
C THR A 174 25.69 3.58 -6.17
N ASP A 175 26.29 4.75 -5.99
CA ASP A 175 26.17 5.56 -4.77
C ASP A 175 24.83 6.28 -4.65
N VAL A 176 24.09 6.46 -5.76
CA VAL A 176 22.81 7.16 -5.81
C VAL A 176 21.63 6.19 -5.93
N PHE A 177 21.74 5.17 -6.78
CA PHE A 177 20.66 4.23 -7.02
C PHE A 177 20.50 3.22 -5.88
N VAL A 178 19.27 2.74 -5.68
CA VAL A 178 19.01 1.68 -4.69
C VAL A 178 19.80 0.43 -5.06
N ASN A 179 20.69 0.00 -4.16
CA ASN A 179 21.54 -1.17 -4.32
C ASN A 179 21.69 -1.93 -2.99
N VAL A 180 21.94 -3.24 -3.09
CA VAL A 180 22.31 -4.06 -1.93
C VAL A 180 23.75 -3.74 -1.57
N THR A 181 23.94 -3.25 -0.35
CA THR A 181 25.25 -2.86 0.20
C THR A 181 25.88 -3.95 1.04
N HIS A 182 25.06 -4.81 1.64
CA HIS A 182 25.45 -5.94 2.47
C HIS A 182 24.27 -6.92 2.58
N ASP A 183 24.53 -8.18 2.87
CA ASP A 183 23.57 -9.19 3.23
C ASP A 183 24.13 -10.09 4.34
N ASP A 184 23.26 -10.51 5.25
CA ASP A 184 23.55 -11.47 6.32
C ASP A 184 22.33 -12.37 6.58
N ASP A 185 22.41 -13.25 7.57
CA ASP A 185 21.34 -14.18 7.93
C ASP A 185 20.02 -13.49 8.36
N ARG A 186 20.02 -12.17 8.59
CA ARG A 186 18.82 -11.37 8.92
C ARG A 186 18.18 -10.75 7.68
N GLY A 187 18.86 -10.72 6.54
CA GLY A 187 18.34 -10.22 5.26
C GLY A 187 19.33 -9.33 4.51
N ILE A 188 18.78 -8.49 3.63
CA ILE A 188 19.55 -7.56 2.79
C ILE A 188 19.53 -6.14 3.35
N TYR A 189 20.65 -5.44 3.21
CA TYR A 189 20.82 -4.03 3.55
C TYR A 189 20.90 -3.23 2.26
N VAL A 190 19.96 -2.29 2.09
CA VAL A 190 19.83 -1.47 0.89
C VAL A 190 20.10 0.00 1.19
N SER A 191 20.83 0.66 0.30
CA SER A 191 21.08 2.11 0.33
C SER A 191 20.84 2.71 -1.05
N GLY A 192 20.52 4.00 -1.10
CA GLY A 192 20.25 4.76 -2.32
C GLY A 192 18.93 5.52 -2.26
N ALA A 193 18.53 6.09 -3.39
CA ALA A 193 17.34 6.93 -3.50
C ALA A 193 16.48 6.56 -4.72
N LYS A 194 15.19 6.90 -4.62
CA LYS A 194 14.22 6.87 -5.71
C LYS A 194 13.39 8.15 -5.66
N MET A 195 12.82 8.54 -6.79
CA MET A 195 12.08 9.78 -6.94
C MET A 195 10.59 9.57 -7.20
N ALA A 196 9.83 10.67 -7.10
CA ALA A 196 8.41 10.73 -7.43
C ALA A 196 7.57 9.70 -6.67
N ALA A 197 7.86 9.54 -5.37
CA ALA A 197 7.13 8.70 -4.42
C ALA A 197 5.75 9.30 -4.06
N THR A 198 4.92 9.56 -5.06
CA THR A 198 3.65 10.27 -4.91
C THR A 198 2.73 9.55 -3.93
N GLY A 199 2.37 10.22 -2.84
CA GLY A 199 1.51 9.67 -1.79
C GLY A 199 2.24 8.94 -0.67
N SER A 200 3.54 8.64 -0.78
CA SER A 200 4.31 7.84 0.19
C SER A 200 4.47 8.46 1.59
N VAL A 201 4.01 9.70 1.78
CA VAL A 201 3.92 10.32 3.11
C VAL A 201 2.78 9.75 3.94
N LEU A 202 1.79 9.11 3.30
CA LEU A 202 0.61 8.48 3.88
C LEU A 202 0.77 6.96 3.86
#